data_AF-A0A960S5T0-F1
#
_entry.id   AF-A0A960S5T0-F1
#
_cell.length_a   1.000
_cell.length_b   1.000
_cell.length_c   1.000
_cell.angle_alpha   90.00
_cell.angle_beta   90.00
_cell.angle_gamma   90.00
#
_symmetry.space_group_name_H-M   'P 1'
#
loop_
_entity.id
_entity.type
_entity.pdbx_description
1 polymer ?
#
loop_
_entity_poly.entity_id
_entity_poly.type
_entity_poly.pdbx_seq_one_letter_code
_entity_poly.pdbx_strand_id
1 'polypeptide(L)' 'MIITIDGPSGTGKSTVARLLAQRLKFDYLDSGAMYRTLAL' A
#
# COMPACT_ATOMS: atom_id res chain seq x y z
N MET A 1 -14.56 3.88 -4.17
CA MET A 1 -13.82 4.85 -3.33
C MET A 1 -12.35 4.44 -3.38
N ILE A 2 -11.42 5.39 -3.53
CA ILE A 2 -9.97 5.13 -3.62
C ILE A 2 -9.29 5.87 -2.47
N ILE A 3 -8.38 5.20 -1.75
CA ILE A 3 -7.61 5.76 -0.63
C ILE A 3 -6.13 5.61 -0.96
N THR A 4 -5.38 6.71 -0.94
CA THR A 4 -3.92 6.72 -1.12
C THR A 4 -3.21 6.98 0.21
N ILE A 5 -2.07 6.32 0.44
CA ILE A 5 -1.24 6.50 1.65
C ILE A 5 0.18 6.83 1.23
N ASP A 6 0.54 8.10 1.32
CA ASP A 6 1.86 8.63 0.94
C ASP A 6 2.72 9.00 2.16
N GLY A 7 4.04 8.99 1.98
CA GLY A 7 5.01 9.39 3.00
C GLY A 7 6.40 8.76 2.81
N PRO A 8 7.38 9.11 3.64
CA PRO A 8 8.78 8.69 3.49
C PRO A 8 8.97 7.17 3.53
N SER A 9 9.97 6.61 2.85
CA SER A 9 10.24 5.16 2.90
C SER A 9 10.52 4.68 4.34
N GLY A 10 10.12 3.45 4.67
CA GLY A 10 10.35 2.86 6.00
C GLY A 10 9.35 3.24 7.11
N THR A 11 8.39 4.14 6.86
CA THR A 11 7.41 4.56 7.90
C THR A 11 6.24 3.60 8.13
N GLY A 12 6.25 2.40 7.53
CA GLY A 12 5.21 1.39 7.74
C GLY A 12 3.91 1.57 6.94
N LYS A 13 3.91 2.41 5.89
CA LYS A 13 2.73 2.70 5.06
C LYS A 13 2.01 1.47 4.51
N SER A 14 2.76 0.52 3.93
CA SER A 14 2.19 -0.74 3.41
C SER A 14 1.49 -1.54 4.51
N THR A 15 2.02 -1.52 5.74
CA THR A 15 1.41 -2.19 6.89
C THR A 15 0.09 -1.54 7.27
N VAL A 16 0.06 -0.22 7.41
CA VAL A 16 -1.16 0.53 7.76
C VAL A 16 -2.22 0.42 6.66
N ALA A 17 -1.83 0.58 5.39
CA ALA A 17 -2.71 0.48 4.24
C ALA A 17 -3.39 -0.90 4.17
N ARG A 18 -2.62 -1.99 4.39
CA ARG A 18 -3.16 -3.36 4.41
C ARG A 18 -4.15 -3.57 5.56
N LEU A 19 -3.83 -3.09 6.76
CA LEU A 19 -4.73 -3.19 7.91
C LEU A 19 -6.03 -2.39 7.71
N LEU A 20 -5.92 -1.19 7.12
CA LEU A 20 -7.06 -0.35 6.79
C LEU A 20 -7.96 -1.02 5.74
N ALA A 21 -7.37 -1.55 4.67
CA ALA A 21 -8.10 -2.25 3.61
C ALA A 21 -8.89 -3.45 4.16
N GLN A 22 -8.28 -4.24 5.05
CA GLN A 22 -8.98 -5.34 5.72
C GLN A 22 -10.19 -4.88 6.56
N ARG A 23 -10.05 -3.78 7.30
CA ARG A 23 -11.14 -3.24 8.13
C ARG A 23 -12.27 -2.66 7.30
N LEU A 24 -11.95 -2.02 6.18
CA LEU A 24 -12.93 -1.38 5.29
C LEU A 24 -13.48 -2.34 4.21
N LYS A 25 -12.96 -3.57 4.13
CA LYS A 25 -13.25 -4.55 3.06
C LYS A 25 -12.90 -3.99 1.66
N PHE A 26 -11.74 -3.34 1.56
CA PHE A 26 -11.21 -2.81 0.32
C PHE A 26 -10.12 -3.74 -0.21
N ASP A 27 -9.94 -3.72 -1.52
CA ASP A 27 -8.76 -4.31 -2.13
C ASP A 27 -7.52 -3.50 -1.76
N TYR A 28 -6.41 -4.21 -1.54
CA TYR A 28 -5.11 -3.61 -1.19
C TYR A 28 -4.15 -3.71 -2.37
N LEU A 29 -3.54 -2.58 -2.73
CA LEU A 29 -2.54 -2.49 -3.79
C LEU A 29 -1.23 -1.88 -3.24
N ASP A 30 -0.13 -2.62 -3.36
CA ASP A 30 1.21 -2.13 -3.02
C ASP A 30 1.94 -1.65 -4.28
N SER A 31 1.88 -0.34 -4.53
CA SER A 31 2.55 0.30 -5.67
C SER A 31 4.07 0.13 -5.61
N GLY A 32 4.66 0.15 -4.40
CA GLY A 32 6.10 -0.04 -4.21
C GLY A 32 6.57 -1.43 -4.62
N ALA A 33 5.77 -2.47 -4.34
CA ALA A 33 6.04 -3.83 -4.79
C ALA A 33 5.92 -3.94 -6.31
N MET A 34 4.89 -3.36 -6.92
CA MET A 34 4.73 -3.34 -8.38
C MET A 34 5.94 -2.74 -9.09
N TYR A 35 6.40 -1.55 -8.67
CA TYR A 35 7.58 -0.92 -9.26
C TYR A 35 8.85 -1.76 -9.08
N ARG A 36 9.04 -2.42 -7.93
CA ARG A 36 10.18 -3.33 -7.72
C ARG A 36 10.11 -4.55 -8.63
N THR A 37 8.93 -5.13 -8.83
CA THR A 37 8.75 -6.28 -9.73
C THR A 37 9.01 -5.89 -11.19
N LEU A 38 8.62 -4.68 -11.61
CA LEU A 38 8.85 -4.19 -12.97
C LEU A 38 10.30 -3.77 -13.24
N ALA A 39 11.07 -3.47 -12.20
CA ALA A 39 12.48 -3.06 -12.32
C ALA A 39 13.46 -4.24 -12.39
N LEU A 40 12.99 -5.48 -12.19
CA LEU A 40 13.74 -6.73 -12.34
C LEU A 40 13.47 -7.34 -13.72
#